data_AF-A0A257SFI3-F1
#
_entry.id   AF-A0A257SFI3-F1
#
_cell.length_a   1.000
_cell.length_b   1.000
_cell.length_c   1.000
_cell.angle_alpha   90.00
_cell.angle_beta   90.00
_cell.angle_gamma   90.00
#
_symmetry.space_group_name_H-M   'P 1'
#
loop_
_entity.id
_entity.type
_entity.pdbx_description
1 polymer ?
#
loop_
_entity_poly.entity_id
_entity_poly.type
_entity_poly.pdbx_seq_one_letter_code
_entity_poly.pdbx_strand_id
1 'polypeptide(L)'
;ASFAGQQDTYLNISGEAALLDACRRCFASLFTDRAIHYRVGQGFDHFKVALSIGVMKMVRSDKATSGVMFSLDTETGFRDVVFITASWGLGENVVQGTVDPDEFYVFKPAFLRGKKAVLRRVLGSKKIKMIYTEGDTRNSTRNVATRRHEQESFCLSDADVLTLADYAIKVERHYSQKMQANRPMDMEWAKDGTDDQLYMVQARPETVASQKKGQVLEEYILEGQGTVLVQGRAIGGRIASGPVHIISDVKHLAEFKPGEILVAETTTPDWEPVMKEAAAIVTNRGGRTCHAAIIARELGIPAVVGTDQATTTLKEGDSVTVSCAMGDIGNVYAGALPFTVRH
;
A
#
# COMPACT_ATOMS: atom_id res chain seq x y z
N ALA A 1 -0.39 13.45 11.28
CA ALA A 1 -1.51 12.69 10.72
C ALA A 1 -1.30 12.55 9.22
N SER A 2 -1.28 11.34 8.66
CA SER A 2 -1.03 11.13 7.22
C SER A 2 -2.26 11.46 6.35
N PHE A 3 -3.46 11.53 6.95
CA PHE A 3 -4.78 11.72 6.29
C PHE A 3 -4.98 10.85 5.03
N ALA A 4 -4.19 9.79 4.88
CA ALA A 4 -4.07 9.04 3.64
C ALA A 4 -5.41 8.35 3.33
N GLY A 5 -5.92 8.59 2.12
CA GLY A 5 -7.18 8.02 1.65
C GLY A 5 -8.43 8.51 2.38
N GLN A 6 -8.39 9.60 3.15
CA GLN A 6 -9.58 10.15 3.82
C GLN A 6 -10.38 11.15 2.99
N GLN A 7 -9.76 11.71 1.95
CA GLN A 7 -10.37 12.71 1.08
C GLN A 7 -10.54 12.14 -0.31
N ASP A 8 -11.67 12.45 -0.94
CA ASP A 8 -11.99 11.90 -2.25
C ASP A 8 -11.14 12.55 -3.33
N THR A 9 -10.62 11.71 -4.22
CA THR A 9 -9.96 12.13 -5.46
C THR A 9 -10.84 11.77 -6.64
N TYR A 10 -10.99 12.70 -7.58
CA TYR A 10 -11.79 12.51 -8.79
C TYR A 10 -10.88 12.67 -10.01
N LEU A 11 -10.86 11.66 -10.88
CA LEU A 11 -9.95 11.57 -12.03
C LEU A 11 -10.69 11.81 -13.34
N ASN A 12 -9.98 12.21 -14.41
CA ASN A 12 -10.55 12.40 -15.76
C ASN A 12 -11.80 13.32 -15.81
N ILE A 13 -11.78 14.41 -15.03
CA ILE A 13 -12.86 15.40 -15.04
C ILE A 13 -12.69 16.33 -16.24
N SER A 14 -13.77 16.54 -16.99
CA SER A 14 -13.78 17.38 -18.20
C SER A 14 -15.00 18.30 -18.23
N GLY A 15 -14.75 19.57 -18.54
CA GLY A 15 -15.78 20.61 -18.60
C GLY A 15 -16.03 21.31 -17.25
N GLU A 16 -16.50 22.54 -17.33
CA GLU A 16 -16.71 23.43 -16.18
C GLU A 16 -17.72 22.85 -15.17
N ALA A 17 -18.87 22.37 -15.65
CA ALA A 17 -19.91 21.84 -14.79
C ALA A 17 -19.44 20.62 -13.97
N ALA A 18 -18.72 19.70 -14.61
CA ALA A 18 -18.18 18.51 -13.95
C ALA A 18 -17.07 18.89 -12.95
N LEU A 19 -16.25 19.89 -13.26
CA LEU A 19 -15.24 20.41 -12.33
C LEU A 19 -15.88 21.02 -11.08
N LEU A 20 -16.89 21.87 -11.24
CA LEU A 20 -17.58 22.49 -10.10
C LEU A 20 -18.27 21.46 -9.21
N ASP A 21 -18.86 20.44 -9.81
CA ASP A 21 -19.48 19.33 -9.09
C ASP A 21 -18.45 18.45 -8.37
N ALA A 22 -17.33 18.10 -9.02
CA ALA A 22 -16.22 17.40 -8.36
C ALA A 22 -15.68 18.19 -7.16
N CYS A 23 -15.51 19.52 -7.31
CA CYS A 23 -15.08 20.38 -6.20
C CYS A 23 -16.05 20.34 -5.01
N ARG A 24 -17.37 20.40 -5.28
CA ARG A 24 -18.39 20.29 -4.23
C ARG A 24 -18.31 18.95 -3.50
N ARG A 25 -18.07 17.85 -4.23
CA ARG A 25 -17.93 16.53 -3.63
C ARG A 25 -16.65 16.39 -2.80
N CYS A 26 -15.52 16.95 -3.24
CA CYS A 26 -14.31 17.02 -2.41
C CYS A 26 -14.57 17.78 -1.10
N PHE A 27 -15.27 18.93 -1.14
CA PHE A 27 -15.64 19.63 0.09
C PHE A 27 -16.59 18.80 0.97
N ALA A 28 -17.56 18.10 0.37
CA ALA A 28 -18.45 17.20 1.10
C ALA A 28 -17.72 15.99 1.71
N SER A 29 -16.63 15.50 1.09
CA SER A 29 -15.87 14.35 1.59
C SER A 29 -15.27 14.61 2.97
N LEU A 30 -15.07 15.89 3.31
CA LEU A 30 -14.64 16.30 4.65
C LEU A 30 -15.65 15.93 5.73
N PHE A 31 -16.94 15.77 5.40
CA PHE A 31 -18.02 15.44 6.34
C PHE A 31 -18.51 14.01 6.21
N THR A 32 -17.73 13.12 5.60
CA THR A 32 -18.00 11.67 5.65
C THR A 32 -17.88 11.15 7.08
N ASP A 33 -18.65 10.11 7.41
CA ASP A 33 -18.62 9.47 8.73
C ASP A 33 -17.19 9.09 9.15
N ARG A 34 -16.39 8.61 8.17
CA ARG A 34 -14.96 8.30 8.33
C ARG A 34 -14.12 9.51 8.73
N ALA A 35 -14.27 10.62 8.01
CA ALA A 35 -13.50 11.84 8.28
C ALA A 35 -13.89 12.47 9.63
N ILE A 36 -15.16 12.34 10.03
CA ILE A 36 -15.65 12.77 11.35
C ILE A 36 -15.04 11.91 12.45
N HIS A 37 -15.13 10.58 12.34
CA HIS A 37 -14.61 9.66 13.36
C HIS A 37 -13.09 9.84 13.59
N TYR A 38 -12.31 9.98 12.51
CA TYR A 38 -10.87 10.24 12.62
C TYR A 38 -10.55 11.55 13.37
N ARG A 39 -11.28 12.64 13.07
CA ARG A 39 -11.07 13.93 13.75
C ARG A 39 -11.45 13.88 15.22
N VAL A 40 -12.55 13.20 15.57
CA VAL A 40 -12.93 12.96 16.97
C VAL A 40 -11.83 12.21 17.70
N GLY A 41 -11.30 11.12 17.10
CA GLY A 41 -10.23 10.32 17.68
C GLY A 41 -8.90 11.05 17.86
N GLN A 42 -8.64 12.12 17.09
CA GLN A 42 -7.44 12.96 17.20
C GLN A 42 -7.68 14.26 18.00
N GLY A 43 -8.91 14.51 18.48
CA GLY A 43 -9.25 15.70 19.25
C GLY A 43 -9.30 17.01 18.44
N PHE A 44 -9.52 16.95 17.12
CA PHE A 44 -9.61 18.15 16.27
C PHE A 44 -11.03 18.74 16.24
N ASP A 45 -11.13 20.06 16.45
CA ASP A 45 -12.36 20.83 16.30
C ASP A 45 -12.89 20.75 14.86
N HIS A 46 -14.15 20.31 14.72
CA HIS A 46 -14.80 19.99 13.45
C HIS A 46 -14.90 21.17 12.48
N PHE A 47 -14.90 22.40 12.99
CA PHE A 47 -15.05 23.61 12.18
C PHE A 47 -13.73 24.35 11.91
N LYS A 48 -12.60 23.86 12.43
CA LYS A 48 -11.28 24.50 12.22
C LYS A 48 -10.47 23.89 11.09
N VAL A 49 -10.96 22.85 10.44
CA VAL A 49 -10.25 22.17 9.35
C VAL A 49 -10.72 22.71 8.01
N ALA A 50 -9.85 23.46 7.32
CA ALA A 50 -10.08 23.90 5.95
C ALA A 50 -9.50 22.86 4.96
N LEU A 51 -10.22 22.62 3.85
CA LEU A 51 -9.77 21.79 2.73
C LEU A 51 -9.28 22.69 1.59
N SER A 52 -8.17 22.32 0.96
CA SER A 52 -7.76 22.88 -0.32
C SER A 52 -7.92 21.82 -1.40
N ILE A 53 -8.43 22.21 -2.57
CA ILE A 53 -8.61 21.34 -3.72
C ILE A 53 -7.54 21.67 -4.76
N GLY A 54 -6.67 20.71 -5.04
CA GLY A 54 -5.69 20.81 -6.12
C GLY A 54 -6.29 20.35 -7.45
N VAL A 55 -6.44 21.26 -8.40
CA VAL A 55 -6.87 20.91 -9.76
C VAL A 55 -5.62 20.73 -10.63
N MET A 56 -5.36 19.48 -11.05
CA MET A 56 -4.18 19.11 -11.81
C MET A 56 -4.55 18.60 -13.20
N LYS A 57 -3.68 18.87 -14.18
CA LYS A 57 -3.80 18.28 -15.51
C LYS A 57 -3.58 16.77 -15.40
N MET A 58 -4.48 15.99 -15.99
CA MET A 58 -4.35 14.53 -16.02
C MET A 58 -3.21 14.08 -16.95
N VAL A 59 -2.42 13.13 -16.46
CA VAL A 59 -1.44 12.35 -17.23
C VAL A 59 -2.14 11.14 -17.84
N ARG A 60 -1.88 10.81 -19.10
CA ARG A 60 -2.53 9.69 -19.82
C ARG A 60 -1.94 8.32 -19.46
N SER A 61 -1.78 8.05 -18.17
CA SER A 61 -1.35 6.72 -17.70
C SER A 61 -2.43 5.66 -17.86
N ASP A 62 -3.68 6.04 -18.18
CA ASP A 62 -4.72 5.12 -18.66
C ASP A 62 -4.26 4.28 -19.87
N LYS A 63 -3.30 4.80 -20.64
CA LYS A 63 -2.69 4.16 -21.81
C LYS A 63 -1.30 3.57 -21.55
N ALA A 64 -0.77 3.72 -20.35
CA ALA A 64 0.56 3.24 -19.97
C ALA A 64 0.53 2.79 -18.50
N THR A 65 1.34 3.39 -17.65
CA THR A 65 1.61 2.89 -16.30
C THR A 65 1.67 4.01 -15.29
N SER A 66 1.43 3.67 -14.04
CA SER A 66 1.63 4.56 -12.91
C SER A 66 1.94 3.74 -11.66
N GLY A 67 2.31 4.43 -10.59
CA GLY A 67 2.56 3.77 -9.32
C GLY A 67 3.10 4.70 -8.25
N VAL A 68 3.72 4.07 -7.27
CA VAL A 68 4.26 4.74 -6.08
C VAL A 68 5.74 4.43 -5.99
N MET A 69 6.51 5.33 -5.40
CA MET A 69 7.89 5.07 -5.07
C MET A 69 8.26 5.68 -3.72
N PHE A 70 9.12 4.98 -3.00
CA PHE A 70 9.59 5.34 -1.69
C PHE A 70 11.11 5.53 -1.74
N SER A 71 11.61 6.56 -1.07
CA SER A 71 13.06 6.76 -0.91
C SER A 71 13.64 5.89 0.22
N LEU A 72 12.99 4.79 0.59
CA LEU A 72 13.55 3.76 1.46
C LEU A 72 12.77 2.46 1.23
N ASP A 73 13.28 1.37 1.76
CA ASP A 73 12.50 0.16 1.92
C ASP A 73 11.51 0.34 3.06
N THR A 74 10.21 0.35 2.75
CA THR A 74 9.14 0.59 3.72
C THR A 74 8.94 -0.54 4.71
N GLU A 75 9.50 -1.73 4.46
CA GLU A 75 9.41 -2.88 5.35
C GLU A 75 10.52 -2.84 6.41
N THR A 76 11.76 -2.76 5.94
CA THR A 76 12.96 -2.79 6.80
C THR A 76 13.38 -1.42 7.32
N GLY A 77 12.93 -0.34 6.68
CA GLY A 77 13.44 1.02 6.91
C GLY A 77 14.81 1.26 6.29
N PHE A 78 15.34 0.33 5.48
CA PHE A 78 16.65 0.47 4.85
C PHE A 78 16.67 1.66 3.89
N ARG A 79 17.53 2.65 4.18
CA ARG A 79 17.49 3.97 3.53
C ARG A 79 18.26 4.06 2.23
N ASP A 80 19.13 3.11 1.96
CA ASP A 80 20.04 3.17 0.81
C ASP A 80 19.42 2.63 -0.48
N VAL A 81 18.11 2.41 -0.50
CA VAL A 81 17.36 1.96 -1.69
C VAL A 81 16.23 2.92 -2.03
N VAL A 82 15.92 2.99 -3.33
CA VAL A 82 14.62 3.45 -3.81
C VAL A 82 13.79 2.21 -4.11
N PHE A 83 12.59 2.15 -3.54
CA PHE A 83 11.61 1.11 -3.81
C PHE A 83 10.52 1.68 -4.71
N ILE A 84 10.26 1.06 -5.85
CA ILE A 84 9.30 1.53 -6.86
C ILE A 84 8.28 0.43 -7.11
N THR A 85 6.99 0.78 -7.03
CA THR A 85 5.88 -0.08 -7.46
C THR A 85 5.26 0.48 -8.74
N ALA A 86 4.78 -0.42 -9.61
CA ALA A 86 4.19 -0.02 -10.88
C ALA A 86 3.06 -0.96 -11.32
N SER A 87 2.00 -0.40 -11.89
CA SER A 87 0.94 -1.17 -12.56
C SER A 87 0.42 -0.43 -13.79
N TRP A 88 -0.29 -1.16 -14.65
CA TRP A 88 -0.96 -0.59 -15.82
C TRP A 88 -2.14 0.30 -15.41
N GLY A 89 -2.37 1.38 -16.19
CA GLY A 89 -3.50 2.29 -15.99
C GLY A 89 -3.23 3.42 -14.99
N LEU A 90 -4.30 4.03 -14.50
CA LEU A 90 -4.25 5.09 -13.48
C LEU A 90 -3.83 4.56 -12.10
N GLY A 91 -3.16 5.42 -11.32
CA GLY A 91 -2.42 5.03 -10.12
C GLY A 91 -3.27 4.71 -8.90
N GLU A 92 -4.56 5.08 -8.95
CA GLU A 92 -5.52 4.90 -7.85
C GLU A 92 -5.51 3.46 -7.30
N ASN A 93 -5.48 2.46 -8.19
CA ASN A 93 -5.48 1.05 -7.76
C ASN A 93 -4.21 0.66 -6.98
N VAL A 94 -3.06 1.26 -7.31
CA VAL A 94 -1.78 1.00 -6.60
C VAL A 94 -1.81 1.69 -5.24
N VAL A 95 -2.30 2.93 -5.18
CA VAL A 95 -2.41 3.72 -3.94
C VAL A 95 -3.40 3.09 -2.96
N GLN A 96 -4.54 2.60 -3.45
CA GLN A 96 -5.53 1.88 -2.65
C GLN A 96 -5.13 0.42 -2.36
N GLY A 97 -4.09 -0.07 -3.04
CA GLY A 97 -3.63 -1.46 -2.95
C GLY A 97 -4.65 -2.49 -3.42
N THR A 98 -5.52 -2.14 -4.35
CA THR A 98 -6.50 -3.03 -4.98
C THR A 98 -5.89 -3.86 -6.12
N VAL A 99 -4.69 -3.50 -6.56
CA VAL A 99 -3.89 -4.24 -7.53
C VAL A 99 -2.57 -4.68 -6.93
N ASP A 100 -2.05 -5.76 -7.48
CA ASP A 100 -0.77 -6.35 -7.15
C ASP A 100 0.31 -5.85 -8.14
N PRO A 101 1.12 -4.84 -7.77
CA PRO A 101 2.01 -4.17 -8.71
C PRO A 101 3.33 -4.92 -8.91
N ASP A 102 4.02 -4.60 -9.99
CA ASP A 102 5.45 -4.88 -10.14
C ASP A 102 6.26 -4.10 -9.11
N GLU A 103 7.39 -4.66 -8.72
CA GLU A 103 8.28 -4.08 -7.72
C GLU A 103 9.72 -4.02 -8.21
N PHE A 104 10.37 -2.89 -7.95
CA PHE A 104 11.75 -2.62 -8.37
C PHE A 104 12.55 -1.99 -7.23
N TYR A 105 13.81 -2.40 -7.10
CA TYR A 105 14.75 -1.80 -6.15
C TYR A 105 15.99 -1.25 -6.85
N VAL A 106 16.37 -0.03 -6.47
CA VAL A 106 17.59 0.64 -6.96
C VAL A 106 18.44 1.07 -5.77
N PHE A 107 19.72 0.71 -5.75
CA PHE A 107 20.64 1.08 -4.66
C PHE A 107 21.23 2.47 -4.86
N LYS A 108 20.86 3.41 -3.99
CA LYS A 108 21.24 4.82 -4.09
C LYS A 108 22.76 5.03 -4.08
N PRO A 109 23.57 4.39 -3.20
CA PRO A 109 25.02 4.64 -3.19
C PRO A 109 25.70 4.25 -4.50
N ALA A 110 25.29 3.15 -5.14
CA ALA A 110 25.81 2.79 -6.46
C ALA A 110 25.32 3.75 -7.55
N PHE A 111 24.03 4.09 -7.54
CA PHE A 111 23.41 5.03 -8.47
C PHE A 111 24.13 6.38 -8.47
N LEU A 112 24.38 6.94 -7.28
CA LEU A 112 25.07 8.23 -7.09
C LEU A 112 26.55 8.19 -7.53
N ARG A 113 27.17 7.00 -7.53
CA ARG A 113 28.52 6.78 -8.08
C ARG A 113 28.52 6.48 -9.59
N GLY A 114 27.39 6.65 -10.27
CA GLY A 114 27.24 6.39 -11.71
C GLY A 114 27.04 4.92 -12.08
N LYS A 115 27.04 3.98 -11.11
CA LYS A 115 26.76 2.56 -11.32
C LYS A 115 25.26 2.32 -11.22
N LYS A 116 24.53 2.66 -12.29
CA LYS A 116 23.07 2.58 -12.35
C LYS A 116 22.64 1.17 -12.74
N ALA A 117 21.90 0.49 -11.86
CA ALA A 117 21.33 -0.82 -12.11
C ALA A 117 20.06 -1.02 -11.27
N VAL A 118 19.10 -1.78 -11.82
CA VAL A 118 17.96 -2.29 -11.07
C VAL A 118 18.40 -3.59 -10.39
N LEU A 119 18.44 -3.59 -9.06
CA LEU A 119 18.97 -4.71 -8.28
C LEU A 119 18.01 -5.90 -8.22
N ARG A 120 16.71 -5.61 -8.10
CA ARG A 120 15.67 -6.61 -7.91
C ARG A 120 14.44 -6.20 -8.69
N ARG A 121 13.78 -7.20 -9.28
CA ARG A 121 12.49 -7.08 -9.96
C ARG A 121 11.57 -8.18 -9.44
N VAL A 122 10.35 -7.84 -9.07
CA VAL A 122 9.30 -8.81 -8.73
C VAL A 122 8.10 -8.51 -9.60
N LEU A 123 7.63 -9.52 -10.33
CA LEU A 123 6.49 -9.38 -11.22
C LEU A 123 5.21 -9.45 -10.40
N GLY A 124 4.39 -8.40 -10.47
CA GLY A 124 3.06 -8.38 -9.87
C GLY A 124 2.01 -9.00 -10.79
N SER A 125 0.94 -9.54 -10.22
CA SER A 125 -0.12 -10.16 -11.03
C SER A 125 -0.90 -9.15 -11.88
N LYS A 126 -0.96 -7.86 -11.49
CA LYS A 126 -1.56 -6.76 -12.25
C LYS A 126 -2.94 -7.09 -12.85
N LYS A 127 -3.78 -7.86 -12.13
CA LYS A 127 -5.04 -8.46 -12.63
C LYS A 127 -6.04 -7.43 -13.20
N ILE A 128 -6.04 -6.20 -12.69
CA ILE A 128 -6.91 -5.11 -13.11
C ILE A 128 -6.13 -3.83 -13.41
N LYS A 129 -6.68 -2.99 -14.28
CA LYS A 129 -6.18 -1.63 -14.54
C LYS A 129 -7.32 -0.64 -14.65
N MET A 130 -7.08 0.59 -14.22
CA MET A 130 -8.05 1.68 -14.30
C MET A 130 -7.83 2.49 -15.58
N ILE A 131 -8.89 2.71 -16.35
CA ILE A 131 -8.89 3.46 -17.60
C ILE A 131 -9.96 4.55 -17.60
N TYR A 132 -9.88 5.48 -18.55
CA TYR A 132 -10.92 6.48 -18.77
C TYR A 132 -12.21 5.84 -19.29
N THR A 133 -13.32 6.49 -18.99
CA THR A 133 -14.63 6.25 -19.62
C THR A 133 -14.99 7.46 -20.47
N GLU A 134 -15.78 7.22 -21.52
CA GLU A 134 -16.37 8.27 -22.34
C GLU A 134 -17.84 8.44 -21.95
N GLY A 135 -18.32 9.69 -21.91
CA GLY A 135 -19.76 10.01 -21.85
C GLY A 135 -20.42 10.03 -20.46
N ASP A 136 -19.78 9.52 -19.40
CA ASP A 136 -20.28 9.63 -18.01
C ASP A 136 -19.48 10.68 -17.23
N THR A 137 -20.12 11.80 -16.89
CA THR A 137 -19.50 12.87 -16.08
C THR A 137 -19.36 12.51 -14.61
N ARG A 138 -20.03 11.44 -14.15
CA ARG A 138 -20.06 11.01 -12.75
C ARG A 138 -19.08 9.88 -12.48
N ASN A 139 -18.92 8.94 -13.42
CA ASN A 139 -17.95 7.85 -13.37
C ASN A 139 -16.99 7.94 -14.56
N SER A 140 -16.10 8.92 -14.52
CA SER A 140 -15.10 9.25 -15.55
C SER A 140 -13.97 8.23 -15.68
N THR A 141 -13.94 7.20 -14.82
CA THR A 141 -12.96 6.11 -14.85
C THR A 141 -13.63 4.78 -14.53
N ARG A 142 -13.06 3.68 -15.03
CA ARG A 142 -13.50 2.32 -14.69
C ARG A 142 -12.33 1.34 -14.62
N ASN A 143 -12.52 0.29 -13.83
CA ASN A 143 -11.61 -0.85 -13.81
C ASN A 143 -11.95 -1.84 -14.93
N VAL A 144 -10.92 -2.34 -15.60
CA VAL A 144 -11.00 -3.40 -16.60
C VAL A 144 -9.96 -4.48 -16.29
N ALA A 145 -10.22 -5.71 -16.74
CA ALA A 145 -9.24 -6.78 -16.64
C ALA A 145 -8.01 -6.45 -17.51
N THR A 146 -6.82 -6.62 -16.94
CA THR A 146 -5.56 -6.45 -17.66
C THR A 146 -5.36 -7.61 -18.62
N ARG A 147 -4.81 -7.38 -19.82
CA ARG A 147 -4.60 -8.47 -20.79
C ARG A 147 -3.54 -9.44 -20.27
N ARG A 148 -3.63 -10.71 -20.64
CA ARG A 148 -2.71 -11.75 -20.15
C ARG A 148 -1.23 -11.41 -20.39
N HIS A 149 -0.88 -10.98 -21.60
CA HIS A 149 0.51 -10.59 -21.90
C HIS A 149 0.99 -9.40 -21.06
N GLU A 150 0.11 -8.47 -20.70
CA GLU A 150 0.44 -7.31 -19.85
C GLU A 150 0.68 -7.76 -18.39
N GLN A 151 -0.05 -8.77 -17.90
CA GLN A 151 0.15 -9.36 -16.57
C GLN A 151 1.50 -10.10 -16.48
N GLU A 152 1.85 -10.83 -17.54
CA GLU A 152 3.07 -11.64 -17.64
C GLU A 152 4.33 -10.82 -17.96
N SER A 153 4.21 -9.49 -18.11
CA SER A 153 5.31 -8.58 -18.43
C SER A 153 5.51 -7.51 -17.36
N PHE A 154 6.74 -7.03 -17.19
CA PHE A 154 7.03 -5.83 -16.41
C PHE A 154 6.48 -4.60 -17.12
N CYS A 155 5.79 -3.74 -16.38
CA CYS A 155 5.18 -2.55 -16.94
C CYS A 155 6.17 -1.38 -17.13
N LEU A 156 7.36 -1.45 -16.53
CA LEU A 156 8.45 -0.49 -16.71
C LEU A 156 9.68 -1.13 -17.34
N SER A 157 10.39 -0.34 -18.15
CA SER A 157 11.76 -0.65 -18.56
C SER A 157 12.76 -0.27 -17.46
N ASP A 158 13.96 -0.85 -17.50
CA ASP A 158 15.04 -0.44 -16.60
C ASP A 158 15.38 1.06 -16.73
N ALA A 159 15.27 1.63 -17.94
CA ALA A 159 15.50 3.05 -18.16
C ALA A 159 14.46 3.92 -17.42
N ASP A 160 13.19 3.50 -17.43
CA ASP A 160 12.12 4.17 -16.68
C ASP A 160 12.40 4.07 -15.16
N VAL A 161 12.71 2.86 -14.67
CA VAL A 161 13.00 2.61 -13.24
C VAL A 161 14.17 3.46 -12.76
N LEU A 162 15.24 3.56 -13.54
CA LEU A 162 16.41 4.38 -13.19
C LEU A 162 16.11 5.89 -13.25
N THR A 163 15.20 6.31 -14.12
CA THR A 163 14.74 7.72 -14.19
C THR A 163 13.88 8.07 -12.98
N LEU A 164 12.95 7.18 -12.59
CA LEU A 164 12.16 7.34 -11.37
C LEU A 164 13.06 7.34 -10.11
N ALA A 165 14.07 6.48 -10.06
CA ALA A 165 15.04 6.47 -8.97
C ALA A 165 15.81 7.80 -8.86
N ASP A 166 16.19 8.41 -9.98
CA ASP A 166 16.79 9.75 -10.01
C ASP A 166 15.83 10.82 -9.43
N TYR A 167 14.55 10.77 -9.80
CA TYR A 167 13.53 11.68 -9.27
C TYR A 167 13.39 11.51 -7.76
N ALA A 168 13.26 10.27 -7.27
CA ALA A 168 13.13 9.97 -5.85
C ALA A 168 14.32 10.50 -5.02
N ILE A 169 15.55 10.26 -5.49
CA ILE A 169 16.78 10.74 -4.83
C ILE A 169 16.82 12.28 -4.79
N LYS A 170 16.45 12.94 -5.90
CA LYS A 170 16.42 14.41 -5.97
C LYS A 170 15.38 15.01 -5.03
N VAL A 171 14.18 14.42 -4.97
CA VAL A 171 13.09 14.86 -4.10
C VAL A 171 13.46 14.68 -2.63
N GLU A 172 13.93 13.49 -2.23
CA GLU A 172 14.41 13.23 -0.87
C GLU A 172 15.51 14.21 -0.45
N ARG A 173 16.51 14.44 -1.32
CA ARG A 173 17.59 15.39 -1.06
C ARG A 173 17.06 16.81 -0.84
N HIS A 174 16.14 17.27 -1.70
CA HIS A 174 15.55 18.60 -1.59
C HIS A 174 14.84 18.81 -0.24
N TYR A 175 13.95 17.89 0.14
CA TYR A 175 13.21 18.00 1.39
C TYR A 175 14.09 17.77 2.62
N SER A 176 15.08 16.88 2.55
CA SER A 176 16.02 16.67 3.64
C SER A 176 16.88 17.91 3.92
N GLN A 177 17.32 18.61 2.87
CA GLN A 177 18.02 19.89 2.98
C GLN A 177 17.12 20.97 3.57
N LYS A 178 15.91 21.13 3.05
CA LYS A 178 14.95 22.14 3.51
C LYS A 178 14.57 21.95 4.99
N MET A 179 14.43 20.71 5.44
CA MET A 179 14.06 20.37 6.80
C MET A 179 15.27 20.19 7.74
N GLN A 180 16.50 20.30 7.22
CA GLN A 180 17.76 20.05 7.96
C GLN A 180 17.77 18.71 8.72
N ALA A 181 17.08 17.71 8.19
CA ALA A 181 16.95 16.40 8.78
C ALA A 181 16.64 15.39 7.70
N ASN A 182 17.16 14.16 7.83
CA ASN A 182 16.84 13.08 6.90
C ASN A 182 15.33 12.89 6.79
N ARG A 183 14.81 13.11 5.59
CA ARG A 183 13.37 13.11 5.31
C ARG A 183 13.09 12.16 4.15
N PRO A 184 12.86 10.87 4.44
CA PRO A 184 12.41 9.94 3.43
C PRO A 184 11.04 10.36 2.88
N MET A 185 10.79 10.01 1.63
CA MET A 185 9.66 10.49 0.86
C MET A 185 8.83 9.32 0.31
N ASP A 186 7.52 9.49 0.34
CA ASP A 186 6.48 8.72 -0.34
C ASP A 186 6.00 9.56 -1.53
N MET A 187 6.05 8.99 -2.73
CA MET A 187 5.93 9.72 -3.99
C MET A 187 5.07 8.95 -4.97
N GLU A 188 4.18 9.65 -5.67
CA GLU A 188 3.35 9.08 -6.72
C GLU A 188 3.81 9.61 -8.08
N TRP A 189 3.78 8.73 -9.08
CA TRP A 189 4.25 9.02 -10.43
C TRP A 189 3.34 8.39 -11.49
N ALA A 190 3.38 8.95 -12.69
CA ALA A 190 2.63 8.46 -13.84
C ALA A 190 3.45 8.58 -15.12
N LYS A 191 3.39 7.55 -15.97
CA LYS A 191 3.93 7.57 -17.33
C LYS A 191 2.80 7.90 -18.29
N ASP A 192 2.97 8.91 -19.13
CA ASP A 192 1.96 9.28 -20.13
C ASP A 192 2.06 8.36 -21.36
N GLY A 193 0.99 7.67 -21.72
CA GLY A 193 0.97 6.80 -22.90
C GLY A 193 0.89 7.54 -24.24
N THR A 194 0.90 8.87 -24.25
CA THR A 194 0.86 9.71 -25.47
C THR A 194 2.22 10.29 -25.80
N ASP A 195 2.95 10.80 -24.81
CA ASP A 195 4.27 11.41 -25.00
C ASP A 195 5.45 10.59 -24.42
N ASP A 196 5.15 9.45 -23.80
CA ASP A 196 6.09 8.51 -23.20
C ASP A 196 6.93 9.11 -22.06
N GLN A 197 6.54 10.28 -21.52
CA GLN A 197 7.25 10.94 -20.42
C GLN A 197 6.79 10.48 -19.04
N LEU A 198 7.70 10.59 -18.06
CA LEU A 198 7.44 10.31 -16.65
C LEU A 198 7.17 11.60 -15.87
N TYR A 199 6.05 11.63 -15.16
CA TYR A 199 5.57 12.76 -14.37
C TYR A 199 5.51 12.40 -12.88
N MET A 200 5.95 13.35 -12.06
CA MET A 200 5.69 13.35 -10.62
C MET A 200 4.33 13.97 -10.34
N VAL A 201 3.44 13.27 -9.65
CA VAL A 201 2.09 13.77 -9.34
C VAL A 201 1.92 14.15 -7.88
N GLN A 202 2.57 13.43 -6.95
CA GLN A 202 2.55 13.76 -5.52
C GLN A 202 3.89 13.42 -4.88
N ALA A 203 4.27 14.18 -3.85
CA ALA A 203 5.37 13.85 -2.96
C ALA A 203 5.05 14.31 -1.54
N ARG A 204 5.23 13.43 -0.57
CA ARG A 204 5.03 13.72 0.86
C ARG A 204 6.07 12.99 1.70
N PRO A 205 6.39 13.46 2.92
CA PRO A 205 7.19 12.70 3.87
C PRO A 205 6.65 11.28 4.08
N GLU A 206 7.54 10.30 4.10
CA GLU A 206 7.23 8.96 4.60
C GLU A 206 7.03 9.04 6.13
N THR A 207 5.95 8.47 6.64
CA THR A 207 5.56 8.62 8.06
C THR A 207 5.58 7.32 8.86
N VAL A 208 5.54 6.14 8.23
CA VAL A 208 5.41 4.85 8.91
C VAL A 208 6.77 4.36 9.41
N ALA A 209 7.80 4.35 8.56
CA ALA A 209 9.16 3.96 8.96
C ALA A 209 9.84 5.03 9.83
N SER A 210 9.51 6.32 9.62
CA SER A 210 10.06 7.42 10.43
C SER A 210 9.66 7.39 11.92
N GLN A 211 8.58 6.70 12.27
CA GLN A 211 8.14 6.50 13.66
C GLN A 211 8.92 5.41 14.39
N LYS A 212 9.61 4.51 13.68
CA LYS A 212 10.53 3.50 14.26
C LYS A 212 11.88 4.13 14.65
N LYS A 213 11.88 5.29 15.33
CA LYS A 213 13.10 5.88 15.85
C LYS A 213 13.63 5.03 17.02
N GLY A 214 14.59 4.17 16.68
CA GLY A 214 15.62 3.64 17.57
C GLY A 214 15.12 2.91 18.82
N GLN A 215 14.98 1.59 18.73
CA GLN A 215 15.49 0.64 19.72
C GLN A 215 15.20 -0.79 19.21
N VAL A 216 16.27 -1.60 19.18
CA VAL A 216 16.27 -3.07 19.11
C VAL A 216 15.70 -3.67 17.82
N LEU A 217 16.55 -4.32 17.02
CA LEU A 217 16.12 -5.04 15.82
C LEU A 217 15.51 -6.37 16.28
N GLU A 218 14.19 -6.38 16.49
CA GLU A 218 13.48 -7.61 16.86
C GLU A 218 13.46 -8.58 15.66
N GLU A 219 14.33 -9.59 15.69
CA GLU A 219 14.34 -10.67 14.72
C GLU A 219 13.48 -11.82 15.25
N TYR A 220 12.37 -12.09 14.57
CA TYR A 220 11.52 -13.24 14.89
C TYR A 220 12.00 -14.45 14.11
N ILE A 221 12.30 -15.54 14.80
CA ILE A 221 12.80 -16.78 14.19
C ILE A 221 11.80 -17.87 14.46
N LEU A 222 11.19 -18.41 13.40
CA LEU A 222 10.31 -19.56 13.49
C LEU A 222 11.14 -20.79 13.89
N GLU A 223 10.74 -21.46 14.98
CA GLU A 223 11.43 -22.63 15.48
C GLU A 223 10.71 -23.89 14.96
N GLY A 224 11.31 -24.53 13.96
CA GLY A 224 10.81 -25.77 13.39
C GLY A 224 10.18 -25.62 12.00
N GLN A 225 9.58 -26.69 11.53
CA GLN A 225 8.91 -26.78 10.24
C GLN A 225 7.44 -27.09 10.48
N GLY A 226 6.56 -26.37 9.79
CA GLY A 226 5.13 -26.66 9.77
C GLY A 226 4.62 -26.75 8.34
N THR A 227 3.43 -27.33 8.20
CA THR A 227 2.72 -27.36 6.92
C THR A 227 2.23 -25.95 6.59
N VAL A 228 2.72 -25.39 5.49
CA VAL A 228 2.22 -24.12 4.94
C VAL A 228 0.81 -24.36 4.39
N LEU A 229 -0.17 -23.65 4.94
CA LEU A 229 -1.55 -23.69 4.49
C LEU A 229 -1.77 -22.69 3.36
N VAL A 230 -1.32 -21.44 3.55
CA VAL A 230 -1.39 -20.40 2.53
C VAL A 230 -0.14 -19.52 2.54
N GLN A 231 0.13 -18.92 1.38
CA GLN A 231 1.23 -17.99 1.16
C GLN A 231 0.70 -16.70 0.54
N GLY A 232 1.37 -15.60 0.86
CA GLY A 232 1.12 -14.29 0.28
C GLY A 232 2.33 -13.39 0.50
N ARG A 233 2.09 -12.08 0.40
CA ARG A 233 3.11 -11.06 0.64
C ARG A 233 3.20 -10.77 2.13
N ALA A 234 4.40 -10.87 2.69
CA ALA A 234 4.66 -10.52 4.09
C ALA A 234 4.60 -9.01 4.29
N ILE A 235 3.92 -8.58 5.35
CA ILE A 235 3.91 -7.21 5.82
C ILE A 235 4.45 -7.19 7.24
N GLY A 236 5.55 -6.45 7.42
CA GLY A 236 6.31 -6.45 8.68
C GLY A 236 7.31 -7.60 8.73
N GLY A 237 7.79 -7.92 9.93
CA GLY A 237 8.82 -8.96 10.16
C GLY A 237 8.54 -9.84 11.37
N ARG A 238 7.31 -9.80 11.89
CA ARG A 238 6.92 -10.50 13.12
C ARG A 238 6.30 -11.87 12.82
N ILE A 239 6.16 -12.66 13.87
CA ILE A 239 5.43 -13.93 13.88
C ILE A 239 4.38 -13.82 14.98
N ALA A 240 3.17 -14.29 14.69
CA ALA A 240 2.10 -14.39 15.67
C ALA A 240 1.30 -15.66 15.45
N SER A 241 0.71 -16.18 16.53
CA SER A 241 -0.12 -17.39 16.51
C SER A 241 -1.44 -17.13 17.20
N GLY A 242 -2.52 -17.69 16.68
CA GLY A 242 -3.86 -17.53 17.24
C GLY A 242 -4.91 -18.37 16.51
N PRO A 243 -6.15 -18.42 17.04
CA PRO A 243 -7.27 -19.01 16.33
C PRO A 243 -7.64 -18.17 15.10
N VAL A 244 -7.94 -18.82 13.98
CA VAL A 244 -8.48 -18.17 12.78
C VAL A 244 -9.89 -17.66 13.05
N HIS A 245 -10.16 -16.42 12.68
CA HIS A 245 -11.52 -15.87 12.62
C HIS A 245 -11.78 -15.29 11.22
N ILE A 246 -12.69 -15.91 10.47
CA ILE A 246 -13.01 -15.54 9.09
C ILE A 246 -14.19 -14.57 9.09
N ILE A 247 -13.93 -13.32 8.72
CA ILE A 247 -14.98 -12.30 8.62
C ILE A 247 -15.27 -12.06 7.14
N SER A 248 -16.51 -12.32 6.74
CA SER A 248 -17.00 -12.09 5.37
C SER A 248 -17.80 -10.78 5.23
N ASP A 249 -18.32 -10.25 6.33
CA ASP A 249 -19.15 -9.04 6.39
C ASP A 249 -18.88 -8.26 7.69
N VAL A 250 -18.90 -6.93 7.60
CA VAL A 250 -18.71 -6.00 8.73
C VAL A 250 -19.68 -6.26 9.90
N LYS A 251 -20.84 -6.87 9.65
CA LYS A 251 -21.81 -7.22 10.70
C LYS A 251 -21.27 -8.22 11.73
N HIS A 252 -20.28 -9.02 11.36
CA HIS A 252 -19.68 -10.03 12.24
C HIS A 252 -18.45 -9.51 13.00
N LEU A 253 -18.10 -8.22 12.85
CA LEU A 253 -16.95 -7.63 13.55
C LEU A 253 -17.07 -7.70 15.08
N ALA A 254 -18.29 -7.69 15.62
CA ALA A 254 -18.52 -7.76 17.06
C ALA A 254 -18.24 -9.15 17.68
N GLU A 255 -18.09 -10.18 16.85
CA GLU A 255 -17.84 -11.56 17.29
C GLU A 255 -16.34 -11.85 17.49
N PHE A 256 -15.48 -11.00 16.93
CA PHE A 256 -14.03 -11.13 16.99
C PHE A 256 -13.49 -10.96 18.41
N LYS A 257 -12.47 -11.74 18.77
CA LYS A 257 -11.85 -11.71 20.09
C LYS A 257 -10.39 -11.30 20.02
N PRO A 258 -9.89 -10.58 21.05
CA PRO A 258 -8.48 -10.24 21.14
C PRO A 258 -7.55 -11.47 21.03
N GLY A 259 -6.52 -11.36 20.20
CA GLY A 259 -5.55 -12.42 19.94
C GLY A 259 -5.92 -13.38 18.80
N GLU A 260 -7.07 -13.22 18.15
CA GLU A 260 -7.43 -13.98 16.95
C GLU A 260 -6.67 -13.51 15.70
N ILE A 261 -6.62 -14.40 14.70
CA ILE A 261 -6.05 -14.15 13.38
C ILE A 261 -7.20 -13.73 12.46
N LEU A 262 -7.22 -12.46 12.08
CA LEU A 262 -8.24 -11.89 11.21
C LEU A 262 -8.06 -12.37 9.77
N VAL A 263 -9.03 -13.11 9.24
CA VAL A 263 -9.00 -13.60 7.85
C VAL A 263 -10.16 -13.00 7.05
N ALA A 264 -9.87 -12.37 5.91
CA ALA A 264 -10.89 -11.71 5.08
C ALA A 264 -10.55 -11.66 3.59
N GLU A 265 -11.52 -11.33 2.73
CA GLU A 265 -11.27 -11.07 1.31
C GLU A 265 -10.44 -9.77 1.15
N THR A 266 -10.91 -8.69 1.77
CA THR A 266 -10.32 -7.35 1.85
C THR A 266 -10.78 -6.69 3.16
N THR A 267 -10.01 -5.73 3.66
CA THR A 267 -10.40 -4.91 4.83
C THR A 267 -10.80 -3.50 4.41
N THR A 268 -11.74 -2.88 5.12
CA THR A 268 -12.10 -1.45 5.02
C THR A 268 -11.84 -0.74 6.35
N PRO A 269 -11.89 0.60 6.42
CA PRO A 269 -11.69 1.34 7.66
C PRO A 269 -12.61 0.95 8.83
N ASP A 270 -13.80 0.42 8.53
CA ASP A 270 -14.74 -0.06 9.57
C ASP A 270 -14.17 -1.20 10.42
N TRP A 271 -13.11 -1.86 9.92
CA TRP A 271 -12.45 -2.99 10.55
C TRP A 271 -11.34 -2.55 11.52
N GLU A 272 -10.97 -1.26 11.54
CA GLU A 272 -9.88 -0.73 12.37
C GLU A 272 -9.99 -1.11 13.86
N PRO A 273 -11.16 -1.10 14.53
CA PRO A 273 -11.28 -1.51 15.92
C PRO A 273 -10.83 -2.96 16.13
N VAL A 274 -11.30 -3.86 15.26
CA VAL A 274 -11.00 -5.29 15.29
C VAL A 274 -9.53 -5.56 14.95
N MET A 275 -8.98 -4.83 13.97
CA MET A 275 -7.57 -4.97 13.58
C MET A 275 -6.61 -4.62 14.71
N LYS A 276 -6.99 -3.73 15.65
CA LYS A 276 -6.19 -3.41 16.84
C LYS A 276 -6.11 -4.54 17.85
N GLU A 277 -7.10 -5.42 17.86
CA GLU A 277 -7.20 -6.55 18.77
C GLU A 277 -6.62 -7.84 18.18
N ALA A 278 -6.42 -7.87 16.86
CA ALA A 278 -5.92 -9.03 16.13
C ALA A 278 -4.44 -9.32 16.44
N ALA A 279 -4.11 -10.61 16.55
CA ALA A 279 -2.72 -11.06 16.63
C ALA A 279 -2.01 -10.98 15.26
N ALA A 280 -2.74 -11.21 14.17
CA ALA A 280 -2.27 -11.07 12.80
C ALA A 280 -3.43 -10.86 11.83
N ILE A 281 -3.12 -10.42 10.61
CA ILE A 281 -4.11 -10.21 9.54
C ILE A 281 -3.74 -11.04 8.31
N VAL A 282 -4.70 -11.72 7.70
CA VAL A 282 -4.53 -12.46 6.45
C VAL A 282 -5.63 -12.06 5.47
N THR A 283 -5.26 -11.62 4.26
CA THR A 283 -6.24 -11.26 3.23
C THR A 283 -6.02 -11.97 1.90
N ASN A 284 -7.12 -12.30 1.21
CA ASN A 284 -7.05 -12.85 -0.15
C ASN A 284 -6.50 -11.82 -1.13
N ARG A 285 -6.93 -10.58 -1.02
CA ARG A 285 -6.49 -9.49 -1.92
C ARG A 285 -5.67 -8.46 -1.19
N GLY A 286 -4.82 -7.77 -1.96
CA GLY A 286 -4.06 -6.62 -1.50
C GLY A 286 -2.57 -6.75 -1.77
N GLY A 287 -1.95 -5.65 -2.17
CA GLY A 287 -0.50 -5.53 -2.26
C GLY A 287 0.11 -4.91 -1.00
N ARG A 288 1.42 -4.61 -1.04
CA ARG A 288 2.17 -3.96 0.05
C ARG A 288 1.61 -2.59 0.48
N THR A 289 0.74 -1.98 -0.32
CA THR A 289 0.14 -0.65 -0.10
C THR A 289 -1.34 -0.72 0.24
N CYS A 290 -1.95 -1.91 0.38
CA CYS A 290 -3.37 -2.02 0.69
C CYS A 290 -3.70 -1.57 2.12
N HIS A 291 -5.00 -1.37 2.38
CA HIS A 291 -5.49 -0.97 3.70
C HIS A 291 -4.95 -1.88 4.82
N ALA A 292 -5.07 -3.20 4.65
CA ALA A 292 -4.54 -4.17 5.62
C ALA A 292 -3.04 -4.00 5.86
N ALA A 293 -2.26 -3.78 4.79
CA ALA A 293 -0.82 -3.60 4.88
C ALA A 293 -0.41 -2.31 5.60
N ILE A 294 -1.13 -1.21 5.36
CA ILE A 294 -0.86 0.07 6.02
C ILE A 294 -1.16 -0.04 7.52
N ILE A 295 -2.35 -0.51 7.89
CA ILE A 295 -2.78 -0.61 9.28
C ILE A 295 -1.93 -1.64 10.05
N ALA A 296 -1.61 -2.80 9.47
CA ALA A 296 -0.75 -3.78 10.11
C ALA A 296 0.64 -3.20 10.47
N ARG A 297 1.22 -2.37 9.58
CA ARG A 297 2.49 -1.68 9.87
C ARG A 297 2.36 -0.65 11.00
N GLU A 298 1.27 0.10 11.02
CA GLU A 298 1.01 1.10 12.07
C GLU A 298 0.82 0.44 13.44
N LEU A 299 0.13 -0.71 13.48
CA LEU A 299 -0.11 -1.49 14.70
C LEU A 299 1.07 -2.38 15.10
N GLY A 300 2.00 -2.64 14.18
CA GLY A 300 3.13 -3.53 14.41
C GLY A 300 2.73 -4.99 14.56
N ILE A 301 1.68 -5.45 13.86
CA ILE A 301 1.28 -6.86 13.82
C ILE A 301 1.65 -7.48 12.46
N PRO A 302 1.97 -8.78 12.37
CA PRO A 302 2.27 -9.40 11.09
C PRO A 302 1.01 -9.48 10.22
N ALA A 303 1.17 -9.25 8.91
CA ALA A 303 0.09 -9.48 7.97
C ALA A 303 0.55 -10.18 6.69
N VAL A 304 -0.28 -11.10 6.19
CA VAL A 304 -0.05 -11.81 4.92
C VAL A 304 -1.16 -11.45 3.96
N VAL A 305 -0.83 -10.64 2.96
CA VAL A 305 -1.83 -10.08 2.01
C VAL A 305 -1.65 -10.69 0.62
N GLY A 306 -2.72 -10.69 -0.17
CA GLY A 306 -2.66 -11.20 -1.55
C GLY A 306 -2.51 -12.72 -1.61
N THR A 307 -3.13 -13.45 -0.67
CA THR A 307 -3.06 -14.92 -0.62
C THR A 307 -3.93 -15.63 -1.66
N ASP A 308 -4.82 -14.91 -2.33
CA ASP A 308 -5.87 -15.38 -3.25
C ASP A 308 -6.88 -16.41 -2.68
N GLN A 309 -6.55 -17.17 -1.63
CA GLN A 309 -7.32 -18.34 -1.17
C GLN A 309 -7.33 -18.57 0.36
N ALA A 310 -6.92 -17.60 1.18
CA ALA A 310 -6.96 -17.75 2.64
C ALA A 310 -8.36 -18.02 3.19
N THR A 311 -9.39 -17.30 2.72
CA THR A 311 -10.76 -17.47 3.24
C THR A 311 -11.37 -18.84 2.91
N THR A 312 -10.83 -19.57 1.94
CA THR A 312 -11.31 -20.90 1.54
C THR A 312 -10.43 -22.04 2.05
N THR A 313 -9.15 -21.75 2.32
CA THR A 313 -8.17 -22.75 2.77
C THR A 313 -8.08 -22.84 4.29
N LEU A 314 -8.16 -21.70 4.98
CA LEU A 314 -8.17 -21.64 6.44
C LEU A 314 -9.58 -21.96 6.96
N LYS A 315 -9.67 -22.49 8.19
CA LYS A 315 -10.94 -22.85 8.82
C LYS A 315 -11.14 -22.08 10.11
N GLU A 316 -12.39 -21.70 10.35
CA GLU A 316 -12.82 -21.02 11.56
C GLU A 316 -12.37 -21.77 12.82
N GLY A 317 -11.72 -21.06 13.74
CA GLY A 317 -11.23 -21.58 15.02
C GLY A 317 -9.92 -22.38 14.96
N ASP A 318 -9.41 -22.75 13.79
CA ASP A 318 -8.14 -23.49 13.69
C ASP A 318 -6.99 -22.61 14.20
N SER A 319 -6.11 -23.19 15.02
CA SER A 319 -4.89 -22.51 15.45
C SER A 319 -3.89 -22.48 14.30
N VAL A 320 -3.39 -21.28 13.98
CA VAL A 320 -2.38 -21.07 12.93
C VAL A 320 -1.26 -20.17 13.41
N THR A 321 -0.11 -20.26 12.74
CA THR A 321 1.02 -19.33 12.90
C THR A 321 1.21 -18.53 11.63
N VAL A 322 1.14 -17.21 11.75
CA VAL A 322 1.39 -16.25 10.68
C VAL A 322 2.82 -15.74 10.82
N SER A 323 3.67 -16.02 9.84
CA SER A 323 5.07 -15.63 9.81
C SER A 323 5.38 -14.70 8.65
N CYS A 324 5.87 -13.51 8.99
CA CYS A 324 6.43 -12.52 8.06
C CYS A 324 7.95 -12.41 8.18
N ALA A 325 8.60 -13.34 8.89
CA ALA A 325 10.03 -13.27 9.18
C ALA A 325 10.94 -13.68 8.00
N MET A 326 10.39 -14.35 6.98
CA MET A 326 11.19 -14.94 5.89
C MET A 326 11.29 -14.02 4.66
N GLY A 327 11.51 -12.73 4.89
CA GLY A 327 11.59 -11.71 3.83
C GLY A 327 10.21 -11.36 3.26
N ASP A 328 10.11 -11.23 1.94
CA ASP A 328 8.90 -10.74 1.26
C ASP A 328 7.73 -11.73 1.22
N ILE A 329 7.97 -13.01 1.57
CA ILE A 329 6.95 -14.06 1.53
C ILE A 329 6.40 -14.30 2.93
N GLY A 330 5.10 -14.06 3.07
CA GLY A 330 4.34 -14.35 4.27
C GLY A 330 3.77 -15.76 4.21
N ASN A 331 3.93 -16.52 5.29
CA ASN A 331 3.46 -17.89 5.39
C ASN A 331 2.47 -18.03 6.55
N VAL A 332 1.38 -18.75 6.31
CA VAL A 332 0.46 -19.19 7.35
C VAL A 332 0.63 -20.70 7.52
N TYR A 333 1.06 -21.12 8.70
CA TYR A 333 1.30 -22.51 9.04
C TYR A 333 0.17 -23.11 9.85
N ALA A 334 -0.04 -24.41 9.70
CA ALA A 334 -0.95 -25.16 10.56
C ALA A 334 -0.39 -25.28 11.99
N GLY A 335 -1.25 -25.02 12.98
CA GLY A 335 -0.92 -25.08 14.40
C GLY A 335 -0.19 -23.84 14.92
N ALA A 336 -0.05 -23.77 16.25
CA ALA A 336 0.77 -22.77 16.92
C ALA A 336 2.23 -23.26 16.98
N LEU A 337 3.03 -22.86 16.00
CA LEU A 337 4.47 -23.12 15.96
C LEU A 337 5.21 -22.21 16.95
N PRO A 338 6.24 -22.74 17.64
CA PRO A 338 7.10 -21.93 18.49
C PRO A 338 7.96 -20.99 17.65
N PHE A 339 8.28 -19.83 18.21
CA PHE A 339 9.22 -18.88 17.63
C PHE A 339 9.95 -18.12 18.74
N THR A 340 11.16 -17.67 18.45
CA THR A 340 11.95 -16.82 19.34
C THR A 340 12.06 -15.40 18.81
N VAL A 341 12.12 -14.43 19.72
CA VAL A 341 12.37 -13.02 19.42
C VAL A 341 13.76 -12.68 19.91
N ARG A 342 14.66 -12.30 18.99
CA ARG A 342 15.99 -11.79 19.33
C ARG A 342 15.97 -10.26 19.34
N HIS A 343 16.71 -9.68 20.27
CA HIS A 343 16.81 -8.23 20.49
C HIS A 343 18.22 -7.74 20.15
#